data_AF-A0A7J3I1B0-F1
#
_entry.id   AF-A0A7J3I1B0-F1
#
_cell.length_a   1.000
_cell.length_b   1.000
_cell.length_c   1.000
_cell.angle_alpha   90.00
_cell.angle_beta   90.00
_cell.angle_gamma   90.00
#
_symmetry.space_group_name_H-M   'P 1'
#
loop_
_entity.id
_entity.type
_entity.pdbx_description
1 polymer ?
#
loop_
_entity_poly.entity_id
_entity_poly.type
_entity_poly.pdbx_seq_one_letter_code
_entity_poly.pdbx_strand_id
1 'polypeptide(L)'
;MSGELVEGGAKLLTGEELKRETKALRKASLWFAARHNLFLIAPAVLTFLTAALLIFVALKILQWMLDAFYLVNPGLWWILGAPTLTLTGLSVPLTPTSLALALAAIPVIHVSAKFIYFLYLLVFAKILVKPIPEGYYPYTPANPVVRQFLLNATITGTFLSFFGEGPWARAELSRLMYKALGAKLGRGVFPATILDPYMVEIGDGTTMGAYSCVAGHAIEGDRIL
;
A
#
# COMPACT_ATOMS: atom_id res chain seq x y z
N MET A 1 -43.33 -31.29 -18.68
CA MET A 1 -42.09 -30.79 -19.28
C MET A 1 -40.99 -30.92 -18.25
N SER A 2 -40.32 -32.06 -18.28
CA SER A 2 -39.20 -32.44 -17.42
C SER A 2 -37.91 -31.91 -18.04
N GLY A 3 -37.34 -30.88 -17.44
CA GLY A 3 -36.00 -30.42 -17.80
C GLY A 3 -34.96 -31.38 -17.25
N GLU A 4 -34.22 -32.03 -18.14
CA GLU A 4 -33.05 -32.85 -17.81
C GLU A 4 -32.01 -32.00 -17.07
N LEU A 5 -31.59 -32.49 -15.90
CA LEU A 5 -30.43 -31.98 -15.20
C LEU A 5 -29.19 -32.50 -15.93
N VAL A 6 -28.57 -31.66 -16.74
CA VAL A 6 -27.24 -31.91 -17.29
C VAL A 6 -26.25 -31.87 -16.13
N GLU A 7 -25.70 -33.02 -15.74
CA GLU A 7 -24.53 -33.11 -14.87
C GLU A 7 -23.37 -32.34 -15.53
N GLY A 8 -22.98 -31.21 -14.92
CA GLY A 8 -22.01 -30.25 -15.47
C GLY A 8 -22.63 -29.06 -16.24
N GLY A 9 -23.96 -28.91 -16.19
CA GLY A 9 -24.74 -28.01 -17.05
C GLY A 9 -24.48 -26.52 -16.84
N ALA A 10 -23.71 -25.93 -17.76
CA ALA A 10 -23.76 -24.49 -17.99
C ALA A 10 -25.21 -24.10 -18.29
N LYS A 11 -25.86 -23.39 -17.35
CA LYS A 11 -27.22 -22.88 -17.54
C LYS A 11 -27.21 -21.93 -18.75
N LEU A 12 -27.93 -22.29 -19.80
CA LEU A 12 -28.18 -21.38 -20.93
C LEU A 12 -29.03 -20.21 -20.41
N LEU A 13 -28.42 -19.04 -20.32
CA LEU A 13 -29.09 -17.82 -19.89
C LEU A 13 -30.00 -17.32 -21.01
N THR A 14 -31.21 -16.92 -20.66
CA THR A 14 -32.06 -16.15 -21.55
C THR A 14 -31.40 -14.82 -21.91
N GLY A 15 -31.78 -14.21 -23.03
CA GLY A 15 -31.21 -12.92 -23.46
C GLY A 15 -31.37 -11.80 -22.42
N GLU A 16 -32.43 -11.85 -21.59
CA GLU A 16 -32.61 -10.91 -20.48
C GLU A 16 -31.72 -11.22 -19.28
N GLU A 17 -31.58 -12.50 -18.90
CA GLU A 17 -30.68 -12.92 -17.83
C GLU A 17 -29.22 -12.54 -18.15
N LEU A 18 -28.78 -12.78 -19.39
CA LEU A 18 -27.44 -12.41 -19.85
C LEU A 18 -27.20 -10.89 -19.75
N LYS A 19 -28.19 -10.07 -20.14
CA LYS A 19 -28.10 -8.60 -20.01
C LYS A 19 -28.01 -8.17 -18.55
N ARG A 20 -28.79 -8.78 -17.65
CA ARG A 20 -28.75 -8.48 -16.21
C ARG A 20 -27.40 -8.87 -15.59
N GLU A 21 -26.89 -10.05 -15.92
CA GLU A 21 -25.60 -10.53 -15.43
C GLU A 21 -24.44 -9.67 -15.93
N THR A 22 -24.43 -9.35 -17.22
CA THR A 22 -23.43 -8.44 -17.81
C THR A 22 -23.42 -7.08 -17.11
N LYS A 23 -24.60 -6.52 -16.80
CA LYS A 23 -24.73 -5.26 -16.07
C LYS A 23 -24.20 -5.38 -14.64
N ALA A 24 -24.49 -6.49 -13.96
CA ALA A 24 -24.02 -6.76 -12.60
C ALA A 24 -22.49 -6.90 -12.56
N LEU A 25 -21.90 -7.65 -13.50
CA LEU A 25 -20.46 -7.82 -13.65
C LEU A 25 -19.76 -6.49 -13.97
N ARG A 26 -20.33 -5.67 -14.87
CA ARG A 26 -19.79 -4.33 -15.16
C ARG A 26 -19.79 -3.44 -13.92
N LYS A 27 -20.89 -3.43 -13.15
CA LYS A 27 -20.97 -2.66 -11.90
C LYS A 27 -19.96 -3.15 -10.87
N ALA A 28 -19.78 -4.46 -10.74
CA ALA A 28 -18.80 -5.08 -9.86
C ALA A 28 -17.36 -4.72 -10.25
N SER A 29 -17.03 -4.80 -11.54
CA SER A 29 -15.72 -4.44 -12.08
C SER A 29 -15.40 -2.96 -11.83
N LEU A 30 -16.34 -2.05 -12.11
CA LEU A 30 -16.17 -0.62 -11.84
C LEU A 30 -15.98 -0.34 -10.34
N TRP A 31 -16.75 -1.01 -9.48
CA TRP A 31 -16.60 -0.88 -8.03
C TRP A 31 -15.21 -1.34 -7.57
N PHE A 32 -14.75 -2.48 -8.09
CA PHE A 32 -13.45 -3.05 -7.73
C PHE A 32 -12.32 -2.15 -8.20
N ALA A 33 -12.34 -1.75 -9.47
CA ALA A 33 -11.38 -0.83 -10.06
C ALA A 33 -11.32 0.49 -9.28
N ALA A 34 -12.46 1.07 -8.91
CA ALA A 34 -12.51 2.31 -8.14
C ALA A 34 -11.83 2.16 -6.77
N ARG A 35 -12.13 1.09 -6.02
CA ARG A 35 -11.54 0.87 -4.69
C ARG A 35 -10.07 0.45 -4.74
N HIS A 36 -9.70 -0.37 -5.71
CA HIS A 36 -8.32 -0.77 -5.95
C HIS A 36 -7.46 0.44 -6.34
N ASN A 37 -7.95 1.27 -7.27
CA ASN A 37 -7.26 2.50 -7.66
C ASN A 37 -7.21 3.50 -6.50
N LEU A 38 -8.27 3.60 -5.69
CA LEU A 38 -8.24 4.41 -4.47
C LEU A 38 -7.15 3.92 -3.50
N PHE A 39 -6.99 2.60 -3.35
CA PHE A 39 -5.96 2.02 -2.49
C PHE A 39 -4.53 2.27 -2.99
N LEU A 40 -4.29 2.24 -4.31
CA LEU A 40 -2.94 2.42 -4.86
C LEU A 40 -2.59 3.88 -5.16
N ILE A 41 -3.47 4.58 -5.86
CA ILE A 41 -3.18 5.90 -6.42
C ILE A 41 -3.26 6.97 -5.34
N ALA A 42 -4.25 6.92 -4.44
CA ALA A 42 -4.38 7.98 -3.44
C ALA A 42 -3.18 8.02 -2.47
N PRO A 43 -2.70 6.90 -1.90
CA PRO A 43 -1.45 6.91 -1.14
C PRO A 43 -0.25 7.41 -1.92
N ALA A 44 -0.13 7.07 -3.21
CA ALA A 44 0.99 7.52 -4.04
C ALA A 44 0.98 9.04 -4.24
N VAL A 45 -0.19 9.61 -4.58
CA VAL A 45 -0.37 11.06 -4.73
C VAL A 45 -0.10 11.77 -3.40
N LEU A 46 -0.66 11.29 -2.30
CA LEU A 46 -0.44 11.88 -0.98
C LEU A 46 1.03 11.82 -0.58
N THR A 47 1.71 10.70 -0.82
CA THR A 47 3.15 10.56 -0.57
C THR A 47 3.96 11.56 -1.36
N PHE A 48 3.65 11.71 -2.65
CA PHE A 48 4.34 12.67 -3.51
C PHE A 48 4.18 14.10 -2.95
N LEU A 49 2.96 14.51 -2.62
CA LEU A 49 2.69 15.84 -2.07
C LEU A 49 3.40 16.06 -0.72
N THR A 50 3.35 15.08 0.18
CA THR A 50 4.01 15.16 1.49
C THR A 50 5.53 15.18 1.36
N ALA A 51 6.11 14.32 0.53
CA ALA A 51 7.55 14.29 0.30
C ALA A 51 8.03 15.59 -0.35
N ALA A 52 7.32 16.11 -1.35
CA ALA A 52 7.62 17.39 -1.98
C ALA A 52 7.58 18.54 -0.96
N LEU A 53 6.55 18.57 -0.10
CA LEU A 53 6.43 19.56 0.98
C LEU A 53 7.58 19.45 1.99
N LEU A 54 7.95 18.24 2.41
CA LEU A 54 9.05 18.03 3.35
C LEU A 54 10.40 18.45 2.77
N ILE A 55 10.67 18.10 1.51
CA ILE A 55 11.88 18.54 0.79
C ILE A 55 11.92 20.06 0.73
N PHE A 56 10.80 20.67 0.36
CA PHE A 56 10.69 22.11 0.28
C PHE A 56 10.95 22.81 1.62
N VAL A 57 10.34 22.31 2.70
CA VAL A 57 10.57 22.82 4.06
C VAL A 57 12.03 22.63 4.48
N ALA A 58 12.63 21.47 4.21
CA ALA A 58 14.02 21.21 4.51
C ALA A 58 14.96 22.18 3.78
N LEU A 59 14.70 22.46 2.50
CA LEU A 59 15.44 23.45 1.73
C LEU A 59 15.30 24.86 2.32
N LYS A 60 14.11 25.24 2.81
CA LYS A 60 13.88 26.53 3.48
C LYS A 60 14.61 26.64 4.81
N ILE A 61 14.64 25.57 5.60
CA ILE A 61 15.39 25.52 6.85
C ILE A 61 16.90 25.61 6.57
N LEU A 62 17.40 24.85 5.60
CA LEU A 62 18.80 24.90 5.20
C LEU A 62 19.19 26.30 4.72
N GLN A 63 18.35 26.94 3.91
CA GLN A 63 18.53 28.32 3.51
C GLN A 63 18.69 29.24 4.72
N TRP A 64 17.73 29.21 5.64
CA TRP A 64 17.76 30.05 6.83
C TRP A 64 19.01 29.82 7.68
N MET A 65 19.45 28.57 7.83
CA MET A 65 20.69 28.23 8.55
C MET A 65 21.94 28.82 7.88
N LEU A 66 22.01 28.73 6.55
CA LEU A 66 23.11 29.32 5.78
C LEU A 66 23.10 30.85 5.92
N ASP A 67 21.96 31.49 5.68
CA ASP A 67 21.80 32.95 5.78
C ASP A 67 22.22 33.44 7.19
N ALA A 68 21.79 32.76 8.25
CA ALA A 68 22.16 33.07 9.62
C ALA A 68 23.67 32.89 9.89
N PHE A 69 24.26 31.79 9.43
CA PHE A 69 25.71 31.54 9.57
C PHE A 69 26.56 32.62 8.88
N TYR A 70 26.13 33.02 7.68
CA TYR A 70 26.79 34.05 6.87
C TYR A 70 26.61 35.46 7.44
N LEU A 71 25.49 35.74 8.10
CA LEU A 71 25.27 37.00 8.81
C LEU A 71 26.20 37.14 10.02
N VAL A 72 26.51 36.03 10.70
CA VAL A 72 27.48 35.99 11.81
C VAL A 72 28.94 36.02 11.31
N ASN A 73 29.20 35.48 10.11
CA ASN A 73 30.56 35.34 9.55
C ASN A 73 30.69 36.00 8.16
N PRO A 74 30.61 37.34 8.05
CA PRO A 74 30.58 38.04 6.77
C PRO A 74 31.85 37.84 5.93
N GLY A 75 33.01 37.60 6.58
CA GLY A 75 34.27 37.34 5.87
C GLY A 75 34.27 36.04 5.05
N LEU A 76 33.43 35.06 5.42
CA LEU A 76 33.33 33.79 4.70
C LEU A 76 32.62 33.92 3.35
N TRP A 77 31.89 35.01 3.11
CA TRP A 77 31.21 35.27 1.83
C TRP A 77 32.19 35.28 0.66
N TRP A 78 33.37 35.87 0.88
CA TRP A 78 34.41 35.99 -0.14
C TRP A 78 35.14 34.68 -0.41
N ILE A 79 35.10 33.74 0.55
CA ILE A 79 35.82 32.45 0.48
C ILE A 79 34.92 31.35 -0.08
N LEU A 80 33.66 31.30 0.37
CA LEU A 80 32.73 30.21 0.07
C LEU A 80 31.68 30.59 -1.00
N GLY A 81 31.55 31.88 -1.34
CA GLY A 81 30.53 32.40 -2.25
C GLY A 81 29.16 32.58 -1.58
N ALA A 82 28.27 33.37 -2.19
CA ALA A 82 26.93 33.61 -1.66
C ALA A 82 26.01 32.39 -1.88
N PRO A 83 25.38 31.82 -0.84
CA PRO A 83 24.36 30.79 -1.01
C PRO A 83 23.05 31.45 -1.48
N THR A 84 22.75 31.42 -2.77
CA THR A 84 21.43 31.87 -3.24
C THR A 84 20.43 30.72 -3.25
N LEU A 85 19.48 30.76 -2.31
CA LEU A 85 18.32 29.88 -2.27
C LEU A 85 17.04 30.72 -2.49
N THR A 86 16.31 30.48 -3.57
CA THR A 86 14.96 31.05 -3.69
C THR A 86 13.94 30.04 -4.19
N LEU A 87 12.69 30.29 -3.81
CA LEU A 87 11.52 29.41 -3.97
C LEU A 87 11.05 29.27 -5.43
N THR A 88 11.51 30.19 -6.28
CA THR A 88 11.35 30.25 -7.75
C THR A 88 12.71 30.33 -8.48
N GLY A 89 13.82 30.15 -7.75
CA GLY A 89 15.18 30.45 -8.19
C GLY A 89 16.22 29.70 -7.37
N LEU A 90 16.27 28.39 -7.58
CA LEU A 90 17.35 27.53 -7.12
C LEU A 90 18.37 27.39 -8.26
N SER A 91 19.19 28.41 -8.49
CA SER A 91 20.42 28.24 -9.25
C SER A 91 21.45 27.66 -8.28
N VAL A 92 21.30 26.38 -7.94
CA VAL A 92 22.44 25.62 -7.46
C VAL A 92 23.34 25.48 -8.69
N PRO A 93 24.50 26.14 -8.74
CA PRO A 93 25.44 25.82 -9.80
C PRO A 93 25.65 24.32 -9.72
N LEU A 94 25.44 23.63 -10.84
CA LEU A 94 25.74 22.21 -10.99
C LEU A 94 27.26 22.05 -10.91
N THR A 95 27.78 22.19 -9.69
CA THR A 95 29.14 21.83 -9.36
C THR A 95 29.16 20.34 -9.11
N PRO A 96 30.31 19.68 -9.29
CA PRO A 96 30.45 18.27 -8.93
C PRO A 96 30.00 17.98 -7.49
N THR A 97 30.24 18.92 -6.56
CA THR A 97 29.87 18.81 -5.15
C THR A 97 28.35 18.88 -4.93
N SER A 98 27.65 19.83 -5.56
CA SER A 98 26.20 19.95 -5.40
C SER A 98 25.45 18.81 -6.07
N LEU A 99 25.95 18.33 -7.21
CA LEU A 99 25.46 17.12 -7.86
C LEU A 99 25.69 15.87 -6.98
N ALA A 100 26.89 15.71 -6.40
CA ALA A 100 27.19 14.61 -5.50
C ALA A 100 26.27 14.61 -4.26
N LEU A 101 26.00 15.78 -3.69
CA LEU A 101 25.07 15.92 -2.55
C LEU A 101 23.63 15.56 -2.95
N ALA A 102 23.17 16.02 -4.11
CA ALA A 102 21.84 15.67 -4.62
C ALA A 102 21.70 14.17 -4.85
N LEU A 103 22.71 13.52 -5.45
CA LEU A 103 22.75 12.08 -5.65
C LEU A 103 22.79 11.32 -4.32
N ALA A 104 23.58 11.80 -3.35
CA ALA A 104 23.67 11.21 -2.02
C ALA A 104 22.36 11.34 -1.21
N ALA A 105 21.52 12.34 -1.51
CA ALA A 105 20.21 12.50 -0.90
C ALA A 105 19.15 11.53 -1.46
N ILE A 106 19.34 10.98 -2.68
CA ILE A 106 18.35 10.11 -3.33
C ILE A 106 17.95 8.92 -2.45
N PRO A 107 18.87 8.13 -1.85
CA PRO A 107 18.49 7.01 -1.00
C PRO A 107 17.67 7.45 0.22
N VAL A 108 18.02 8.58 0.85
CA VAL A 108 17.31 9.11 2.02
C VAL A 108 15.90 9.54 1.65
N ILE A 109 15.76 10.26 0.53
CA ILE A 109 14.45 10.67 -0.01
C ILE A 109 13.62 9.44 -0.38
N HIS A 110 14.22 8.45 -1.04
CA HIS A 110 13.55 7.22 -1.44
C HIS A 110 13.03 6.44 -0.22
N VAL A 111 13.89 6.21 0.78
CA VAL A 111 13.52 5.50 2.02
C VAL A 111 12.43 6.25 2.79
N SER A 112 12.52 7.58 2.87
CA SER A 112 11.52 8.43 3.53
C SER A 112 10.18 8.41 2.79
N ALA A 113 10.19 8.55 1.47
CA ALA A 113 8.99 8.48 0.64
C ALA A 113 8.33 7.10 0.74
N LYS A 114 9.12 6.02 0.71
CA LYS A 114 8.63 4.65 0.91
C LYS A 114 7.96 4.51 2.29
N PHE A 115 8.56 5.06 3.35
CA PHE A 115 7.95 5.05 4.68
C PHE A 115 6.64 5.84 4.76
N ILE A 116 6.60 7.05 4.20
CA ILE A 116 5.37 7.88 4.15
C ILE A 116 4.26 7.16 3.37
N TYR A 117 4.61 6.55 2.24
CA TYR A 117 3.70 5.74 1.43
C TYR A 117 3.12 4.58 2.22
N PHE A 118 3.96 3.87 2.98
CA PHE A 118 3.51 2.81 3.88
C PHE A 118 2.49 3.31 4.90
N LEU A 119 2.71 4.47 5.53
CA LEU A 119 1.76 5.03 6.50
C LEU A 119 0.40 5.32 5.84
N TYR A 120 0.40 5.87 4.62
CA TYR A 120 -0.84 6.08 3.87
C TYR A 120 -1.50 4.74 3.50
N LEU A 121 -0.74 3.75 3.02
CA LEU A 121 -1.28 2.42 2.75
C LEU A 121 -1.98 1.83 3.98
N LEU A 122 -1.41 1.94 5.19
CA LEU A 122 -2.04 1.46 6.42
C LEU A 122 -3.40 2.11 6.67
N VAL A 123 -3.50 3.43 6.48
CA VAL A 123 -4.76 4.18 6.63
C VAL A 123 -5.81 3.69 5.64
N PHE A 124 -5.45 3.60 4.36
CA PHE A 124 -6.39 3.16 3.32
C PHE A 124 -6.76 1.68 3.46
N ALA A 125 -5.83 0.84 3.88
CA ALA A 125 -6.09 -0.57 4.18
C ALA A 125 -7.13 -0.72 5.28
N LYS A 126 -6.97 0.02 6.40
CA LYS A 126 -7.94 0.00 7.50
C LYS A 126 -9.34 0.45 7.07
N ILE A 127 -9.42 1.36 6.10
CA ILE A 127 -10.71 1.84 5.56
C ILE A 127 -11.34 0.81 4.63
N LEU A 128 -10.55 0.21 3.73
CA LEU A 128 -11.04 -0.59 2.60
C LEU A 128 -11.16 -2.08 2.89
N VAL A 129 -10.30 -2.63 3.77
CA VAL A 129 -10.40 -4.01 4.23
C VAL A 129 -11.62 -4.13 5.13
N LYS A 130 -12.45 -5.12 4.83
CA LYS A 130 -13.65 -5.44 5.61
C LYS A 130 -13.69 -6.94 5.85
N PRO A 131 -14.03 -7.39 7.07
CA PRO A 131 -14.30 -8.80 7.31
C PRO A 131 -15.39 -9.28 6.35
N ILE A 132 -15.20 -10.47 5.82
CA ILE A 132 -16.22 -11.15 5.04
C ILE A 132 -16.90 -12.21 5.91
N PRO A 133 -18.21 -12.43 5.76
CA PRO A 133 -18.90 -13.50 6.46
C PRO A 133 -18.36 -14.86 6.02
N GLU A 134 -18.27 -15.80 6.96
CA GLU A 134 -17.92 -17.20 6.69
C GLU A 134 -19.05 -17.89 5.91
N GLY A 135 -18.68 -18.78 4.99
CA GLY A 135 -19.64 -19.61 4.27
C GLY A 135 -19.24 -19.88 2.82
N TYR A 136 -20.13 -20.60 2.14
CA TYR A 136 -19.93 -21.03 0.75
C TYR A 136 -20.51 -19.99 -0.21
N TYR A 137 -19.66 -19.33 -0.98
CA TYR A 137 -20.09 -18.30 -1.94
C TYR A 137 -19.68 -18.66 -3.36
N PRO A 138 -20.57 -18.45 -4.36
CA PRO A 138 -20.19 -18.62 -5.76
C PRO A 138 -19.09 -17.63 -6.13
N TYR A 139 -18.02 -18.12 -6.74
CA TYR A 139 -16.84 -17.36 -7.19
C TYR A 139 -17.16 -16.49 -8.40
N THR A 140 -17.97 -15.45 -8.17
CA THR A 140 -18.31 -14.44 -9.16
C THR A 140 -18.09 -13.05 -8.58
N PRO A 141 -17.40 -12.14 -9.29
CA PRO A 141 -17.24 -10.75 -8.86
C PRO A 141 -18.58 -10.01 -8.64
N ALA A 142 -19.67 -10.49 -9.24
CA ALA A 142 -21.00 -9.97 -8.98
C ALA A 142 -21.42 -10.15 -7.50
N ASN A 143 -21.01 -11.25 -6.86
CA ASN A 143 -21.26 -11.49 -5.46
C ASN A 143 -20.47 -10.48 -4.59
N PRO A 144 -21.12 -9.74 -3.69
CA PRO A 144 -20.46 -8.74 -2.87
C PRO A 144 -19.40 -9.30 -1.92
N VAL A 145 -19.58 -10.53 -1.43
CA VAL A 145 -18.62 -11.20 -0.53
C VAL A 145 -17.35 -11.52 -1.29
N VAL A 146 -17.46 -12.20 -2.43
CA VAL A 146 -16.32 -12.55 -3.31
C VAL A 146 -15.58 -11.30 -3.78
N ARG A 147 -16.32 -10.25 -4.15
CA ARG A 147 -15.68 -9.00 -4.59
C ARG A 147 -14.90 -8.31 -3.47
N GLN A 148 -15.41 -8.35 -2.22
CA GLN A 148 -14.68 -7.82 -1.06
C GLN A 148 -13.49 -8.72 -0.72
N PHE A 149 -13.62 -10.04 -0.83
CA PHE A 149 -12.50 -10.99 -0.69
C PHE A 149 -11.36 -10.65 -1.66
N LEU A 150 -11.66 -10.50 -2.96
CA LEU A 150 -10.67 -10.14 -3.97
C LEU A 150 -9.96 -8.82 -3.64
N LEU A 151 -10.70 -7.83 -3.12
CA LEU A 151 -10.13 -6.56 -2.70
C LEU A 151 -9.21 -6.74 -1.50
N ASN A 152 -9.64 -7.48 -0.47
CA ASN A 152 -8.82 -7.79 0.71
C ASN A 152 -7.54 -8.55 0.32
N ALA A 153 -7.65 -9.53 -0.57
CA ALA A 153 -6.53 -10.32 -1.07
C ALA A 153 -5.53 -9.44 -1.83
N THR A 154 -6.01 -8.53 -2.68
CA THR A 154 -5.16 -7.61 -3.45
C THR A 154 -4.46 -6.60 -2.54
N ILE A 155 -5.17 -6.06 -1.54
CA ILE A 155 -4.58 -5.17 -0.52
C ILE A 155 -3.49 -5.92 0.25
N THR A 156 -3.78 -7.12 0.75
CA THR A 156 -2.83 -7.95 1.49
C THR A 156 -1.62 -8.32 0.63
N GLY A 157 -1.83 -8.72 -0.62
CA GLY A 157 -0.77 -9.02 -1.59
C GLY A 157 0.13 -7.80 -1.87
N THR A 158 -0.45 -6.60 -2.00
CA THR A 158 0.32 -5.36 -2.19
C THR A 158 1.26 -5.11 -1.02
N PHE A 159 0.77 -5.31 0.20
CA PHE A 159 1.60 -5.20 1.39
C PHE A 159 2.73 -6.24 1.44
N LEU A 160 2.42 -7.51 1.15
CA LEU A 160 3.41 -8.58 1.11
C LEU A 160 4.55 -8.24 0.13
N SER A 161 4.22 -7.77 -1.08
CA SER A 161 5.20 -7.34 -2.07
C SER A 161 6.01 -6.14 -1.58
N PHE A 162 5.37 -5.17 -0.94
CA PHE A 162 6.04 -3.97 -0.42
C PHE A 162 7.05 -4.30 0.69
N PHE A 163 6.74 -5.27 1.54
CA PHE A 163 7.59 -5.71 2.65
C PHE A 163 8.66 -6.73 2.26
N GLY A 164 8.52 -7.43 1.15
CA GLY A 164 9.59 -8.29 0.62
C GLY A 164 10.87 -7.52 0.28
N GLU A 165 10.76 -6.20 0.12
CA GLU A 165 11.88 -5.33 -0.25
C GLU A 165 12.50 -4.61 0.96
N GLY A 166 13.83 -4.74 1.12
CA GLY A 166 14.59 -3.94 2.09
C GLY A 166 14.49 -2.42 1.84
N PRO A 167 14.76 -1.57 2.84
CA PRO A 167 15.21 -1.86 4.21
C PRO A 167 14.08 -2.19 5.20
N TRP A 168 12.82 -2.21 4.74
CA TRP A 168 11.64 -2.28 5.59
C TRP A 168 11.10 -3.70 5.82
N ALA A 169 11.77 -4.71 5.26
CA ALA A 169 11.51 -6.14 5.42
C ALA A 169 11.81 -6.66 6.85
N ARG A 170 11.31 -5.97 7.88
CA ARG A 170 11.49 -6.32 9.29
C ARG A 170 10.18 -6.86 9.87
N ALA A 171 10.29 -7.90 10.69
CA ALA A 171 9.16 -8.62 11.27
C ALA A 171 8.29 -7.73 12.19
N GLU A 172 8.86 -6.67 12.77
CA GLU A 172 8.13 -5.74 13.62
C GLU A 172 7.14 -4.88 12.80
N LEU A 173 7.53 -4.48 11.59
CA LEU A 173 6.66 -3.69 10.72
C LEU A 173 5.56 -4.55 10.10
N SER A 174 5.86 -5.81 9.74
CA SER A 174 4.84 -6.75 9.26
C SER A 174 3.77 -7.01 10.33
N ARG A 175 4.14 -7.02 11.61
CA ARG A 175 3.16 -7.09 12.72
C ARG A 175 2.22 -5.87 12.74
N LEU A 176 2.73 -4.65 12.57
CA LEU A 176 1.89 -3.45 12.53
C LEU A 176 0.92 -3.48 11.34
N MET A 177 1.42 -3.90 10.19
CA MET A 177 0.64 -4.10 8.99
C MET A 177 -0.48 -5.12 9.20
N TYR A 178 -0.17 -6.33 9.68
CA TYR A 178 -1.19 -7.35 9.91
C TYR A 178 -2.26 -6.91 10.92
N LYS A 179 -1.85 -6.18 11.97
CA LYS A 179 -2.81 -5.55 12.90
C LYS A 179 -3.71 -4.53 12.21
N ALA A 180 -3.16 -3.70 11.32
CA ALA A 180 -3.95 -2.74 10.55
C ALA A 180 -4.93 -3.43 9.59
N LEU A 181 -4.58 -4.62 9.10
CA LEU A 181 -5.42 -5.48 8.26
C LEU A 181 -6.44 -6.32 9.08
N GLY A 182 -6.43 -6.21 10.40
CA GLY A 182 -7.42 -6.83 11.29
C GLY A 182 -6.93 -8.03 12.09
N ALA A 183 -5.66 -8.45 11.95
CA ALA A 183 -5.13 -9.57 12.73
C ALA A 183 -4.99 -9.23 14.20
N LYS A 184 -5.39 -10.18 15.05
CA LYS A 184 -5.21 -10.11 16.50
C LYS A 184 -3.89 -10.77 16.87
N LEU A 185 -2.81 -9.99 16.82
CA LEU A 185 -1.47 -10.49 17.13
C LEU A 185 -1.04 -10.12 18.55
N GLY A 186 -0.66 -11.14 19.32
CA GLY A 186 -0.09 -11.05 20.66
C GLY A 186 1.22 -10.26 20.75
N ARG A 187 1.77 -10.17 21.96
CA ARG A 187 3.09 -9.58 22.27
C ARG A 187 4.20 -10.51 21.80
N GLY A 188 5.27 -9.94 21.25
CA GLY A 188 6.43 -10.72 20.80
C GLY A 188 6.16 -11.67 19.62
N VAL A 189 5.05 -11.50 18.89
CA VAL A 189 4.75 -12.31 17.71
C VAL A 189 5.64 -11.89 16.55
N PHE A 190 6.29 -12.88 15.92
CA PHE A 190 7.00 -12.76 14.66
C PHE A 190 6.18 -13.44 13.56
N PRO A 191 5.30 -12.71 12.86
CA PRO A 191 4.40 -13.31 11.89
C PRO A 191 5.14 -13.65 10.60
N ALA A 192 4.80 -14.80 10.01
CA ALA A 192 5.11 -15.11 8.62
C ALA A 192 3.96 -14.62 7.71
N THR A 193 3.70 -15.31 6.61
CA THR A 193 2.66 -14.91 5.66
C THR A 193 1.26 -15.15 6.23
N ILE A 194 0.45 -14.11 6.32
CA ILE A 194 -0.98 -14.20 6.66
C ILE A 194 -1.80 -13.64 5.48
N LEU A 195 -2.62 -14.47 4.85
CA LEU A 195 -3.40 -14.12 3.66
C LEU A 195 -4.75 -13.48 3.99
N ASP A 196 -5.35 -13.85 5.12
CA ASP A 196 -6.63 -13.31 5.62
C ASP A 196 -6.49 -12.71 7.03
N PRO A 197 -5.81 -11.56 7.18
CA PRO A 197 -5.44 -11.08 8.51
C PRO A 197 -6.63 -10.88 9.45
N TYR A 198 -7.78 -10.43 8.94
CA TYR A 198 -8.99 -10.17 9.74
C TYR A 198 -9.63 -11.41 10.38
N MET A 199 -9.22 -12.63 9.99
CA MET A 199 -9.69 -13.89 10.59
C MET A 199 -8.68 -14.51 11.57
N VAL A 200 -7.51 -13.90 11.73
CA VAL A 200 -6.39 -14.55 12.40
C VAL A 200 -6.17 -13.98 13.79
N GLU A 201 -6.04 -14.89 14.75
CA GLU A 201 -5.61 -14.62 16.12
C GLU A 201 -4.38 -15.46 16.44
N ILE A 202 -3.30 -14.80 16.87
CA ILE A 202 -2.02 -15.45 17.22
C ILE A 202 -1.62 -15.02 18.62
N GLY A 203 -1.38 -16.00 19.48
CA GLY A 203 -1.02 -15.80 20.89
C GLY A 203 0.37 -15.21 21.12
N ASP A 204 0.59 -14.71 22.33
CA ASP A 204 1.85 -14.11 22.76
C ASP A 204 3.05 -15.06 22.58
N GLY A 205 4.22 -14.51 22.21
CA GLY A 205 5.48 -15.26 22.08
C GLY A 205 5.56 -16.19 20.86
N THR A 206 4.57 -16.17 19.96
CA THR A 206 4.57 -17.04 18.78
C THR A 206 5.61 -16.61 17.75
N THR A 207 6.49 -17.53 17.38
CA THR A 207 7.43 -17.35 16.26
C THR A 207 7.02 -18.24 15.09
N MET A 208 6.71 -17.62 13.97
CA MET A 208 6.39 -18.34 12.74
C MET A 208 7.66 -18.51 11.90
N GLY A 209 7.92 -19.74 11.45
CA GLY A 209 9.07 -20.02 10.59
C GLY A 209 8.93 -19.38 9.20
N ALA A 210 10.06 -19.21 8.50
CA ALA A 210 10.05 -18.78 7.11
C ALA A 210 9.16 -19.70 6.28
N TYR A 211 8.39 -19.12 5.34
CA TYR A 211 7.45 -19.81 4.45
C TYR A 211 6.21 -20.43 5.12
N SER A 212 6.02 -20.29 6.43
CA SER A 212 4.72 -20.64 7.03
C SER A 212 3.64 -19.66 6.55
N CYS A 213 2.44 -20.18 6.36
CA CYS A 213 1.31 -19.44 5.79
C CYS A 213 0.05 -19.72 6.61
N VAL A 214 -0.68 -18.66 6.96
CA VAL A 214 -2.03 -18.74 7.53
C VAL A 214 -3.01 -18.17 6.53
N ALA A 215 -3.92 -19.01 6.04
CA ALA A 215 -4.98 -18.63 5.11
C ALA A 215 -6.32 -18.97 5.77
N GLY A 216 -7.26 -18.02 5.74
CA GLY A 216 -8.61 -18.22 6.26
C GLY A 216 -9.54 -18.78 5.20
N HIS A 217 -9.31 -18.42 3.94
CA HIS A 217 -10.16 -18.84 2.83
C HIS A 217 -9.43 -19.71 1.82
N ALA A 218 -10.20 -20.55 1.14
CA ALA A 218 -9.77 -21.32 -0.02
C ALA A 218 -10.76 -21.12 -1.19
N ILE A 219 -10.26 -21.27 -2.41
CA ILE A 219 -11.11 -21.36 -3.61
C ILE A 219 -11.11 -22.81 -4.06
N GLU A 220 -12.29 -23.44 -4.04
CA GLU A 220 -12.50 -24.80 -4.53
C GLU A 220 -13.53 -24.77 -5.66
N GLY A 221 -13.09 -25.10 -6.87
CA GLY A 221 -13.94 -25.07 -8.06
C GLY A 221 -14.51 -23.67 -8.32
N ASP A 222 -15.84 -23.56 -8.28
CA ASP A 222 -16.59 -22.33 -8.48
C ASP A 222 -17.01 -21.64 -7.17
N ARG A 223 -16.38 -21.99 -6.03
CA ARG A 223 -16.77 -21.47 -4.71
C ARG A 223 -15.59 -20.96 -3.89
N ILE A 224 -15.88 -19.97 -3.06
CA ILE A 224 -15.03 -19.57 -1.93
C ILE A 224 -15.55 -20.27 -0.68
N LEU A 225 -14.60 -20.77 0.11
CA LEU A 225 -14.75 -21.43 1.41
C LEU A 225 -14.06 -20.61 2.48
#